data_AF-A0A6I0EUU0-F1
#
_entry.id   AF-A0A6I0EUU0-F1
#
_cell.length_a   1.000
_cell.length_b   1.000
_cell.length_c   1.000
_cell.angle_alpha   90.00
_cell.angle_beta   90.00
_cell.angle_gamma   90.00
#
_symmetry.space_group_name_H-M   'P 1'
#
loop_
_entity.id
_entity.type
_entity.pdbx_description
1 polymer ?
#
loop_
_entity_poly.entity_id
_entity_poly.type
_entity_poly.pdbx_seq_one_letter_code
_entity_poly.pdbx_strand_id
1 'polypeptide(L)' 'MNKKVELSQLEHQILSRVDRYFRTRNMTIEEKLFYAKLIVTLDLESGHYSKDQEKSKLELFSSNVDNLRKKLHDQVG' A
#
# COMPACT_ATOMS: atom_id res chain seq x y z
N MET A 1 21.60 5.62 -13.35
CA MET A 1 20.47 5.58 -14.31
C MET A 1 19.19 5.61 -13.50
N ASN A 2 18.36 6.66 -13.59
CA ASN A 2 17.05 6.68 -12.95
C ASN A 2 16.15 5.65 -13.63
N LYS A 3 16.07 4.43 -13.09
CA LYS A 3 15.07 3.44 -13.53
C LYS A 3 13.69 4.00 -13.22
N LYS A 4 12.97 4.39 -14.27
CA LYS A 4 11.56 4.74 -14.17
C LYS A 4 10.81 3.45 -13.80
N VAL A 5 10.31 3.35 -12.58
CA VAL A 5 9.52 2.18 -12.18
C VAL A 5 8.23 2.18 -12.97
N GLU A 6 8.03 1.14 -13.76
CA GLU A 6 6.75 0.87 -14.39
C GLU A 6 5.79 0.29 -13.36
N LEU A 7 4.75 1.06 -13.09
CA LEU A 7 3.64 0.65 -12.25
C LEU A 7 2.49 0.23 -13.15
N SER A 8 1.85 -0.86 -12.76
CA SER A 8 0.59 -1.27 -13.34
C SER A 8 -0.51 -0.26 -13.02
N GLN A 9 -1.62 -0.34 -13.77
CA GLN A 9 -2.80 0.49 -13.50
C GLN A 9 -3.34 0.29 -12.08
N LEU A 10 -3.32 -0.94 -11.56
CA LEU A 10 -3.75 -1.25 -10.20
C LEU A 10 -2.86 -0.56 -9.15
N GLU A 11 -1.55 -0.61 -9.35
CA GLU A 11 -0.57 0.03 -8.46
C GLU A 11 -0.75 1.55 -8.43
N HIS A 12 -1.00 2.17 -9.60
CA HIS A 12 -1.36 3.59 -9.66
C HIS A 12 -2.65 3.91 -8.90
N GLN A 13 -3.68 3.07 -9.00
CA GLN A 13 -4.92 3.24 -8.25
C GLN A 13 -4.69 3.13 -6.74
N ILE A 14 -3.86 2.19 -6.31
CA ILE A 14 -3.52 2.00 -4.89
C ILE A 14 -2.77 3.22 -4.36
N LEU A 15 -1.76 3.71 -5.09
CA LEU A 15 -1.04 4.94 -4.73
C LEU A 15 -1.99 6.13 -4.59
N SER A 16 -2.89 6.33 -5.55
CA SER A 16 -3.88 7.42 -5.50
C SER A 16 -4.82 7.30 -4.29
N ARG A 17 -5.22 6.08 -3.94
CA ARG A 17 -6.08 5.82 -2.77
C ARG A 17 -5.34 6.09 -1.46
N VAL A 18 -4.11 5.60 -1.34
CA VAL A 18 -3.25 5.80 -0.16
C VAL A 18 -2.96 7.29 0.03
N ASP A 19 -2.60 8.00 -1.04
CA ASP A 19 -2.32 9.43 -0.98
C ASP A 19 -3.55 10.24 -0.53
N ARG A 20 -4.72 9.88 -1.05
CA ARG A 20 -6.00 10.49 -0.66
C ARG A 20 -6.40 10.18 0.78
N TYR A 21 -6.09 8.98 1.29
CA TYR A 21 -6.44 8.57 2.64
C TYR A 21 -5.68 9.40 3.68
N PHE A 22 -4.36 9.52 3.54
CA PHE A 22 -3.54 10.19 4.55
C PHE A 22 -3.68 11.72 4.54
N ARG A 23 -4.18 12.34 3.45
CA ARG A 23 -4.49 13.79 3.20
C ARG A 23 -3.40 14.81 3.56
N THR A 24 -2.37 14.41 4.29
CA THR A 24 -1.36 15.23 4.93
C THR A 24 -0.18 15.34 3.99
N ARG A 25 0.27 16.58 3.74
CA ARG A 25 1.38 16.86 2.83
C ARG A 25 2.75 16.56 3.42
N ASN A 26 2.84 16.37 4.73
CA ASN A 26 4.11 16.13 5.45
C ASN A 26 4.58 14.67 5.41
N MET A 27 3.81 13.76 4.80
CA MET A 27 4.24 12.37 4.62
C MET A 27 4.60 12.11 3.16
N THR A 28 5.78 11.53 2.96
CA THR A 28 6.21 10.94 1.70
C THR A 28 5.30 9.78 1.30
N ILE A 29 5.32 9.39 0.02
CA ILE A 29 4.55 8.24 -0.44
C ILE A 29 5.01 6.93 0.23
N GLU A 30 6.30 6.81 0.55
CA GLU A 30 6.86 5.64 1.23
C GLU A 30 6.32 5.52 2.67
N GLU A 31 6.29 6.62 3.42
CA GLU A 31 5.69 6.65 4.77
C GLU A 31 4.20 6.32 4.71
N LYS A 32 3.46 6.89 3.75
CA LYS A 32 2.04 6.58 3.57
C LYS A 32 1.80 5.10 3.27
N LEU A 33 2.62 4.49 2.42
CA LEU A 33 2.55 3.06 2.13
C LEU A 33 2.92 2.21 3.34
N PHE A 34 3.91 2.62 4.14
CA PHE A 34 4.27 1.97 5.39
C PHE A 34 3.09 1.96 6.37
N TYR A 35 2.47 3.12 6.62
CA TYR A 35 1.31 3.21 7.50
C TYR A 35 0.09 2.47 6.96
N ALA A 36 -0.16 2.51 5.64
CA ALA A 36 -1.23 1.73 5.02
C ALA A 36 -1.06 0.23 5.27
N LYS A 37 0.19 -0.27 5.17
CA LYS A 37 0.52 -1.66 5.48
C LYS A 37 0.26 -1.98 6.95
N LEU A 38 0.72 -1.13 7.86
CA LEU A 38 0.54 -1.32 9.30
C LEU A 38 -0.93 -1.42 9.68
N ILE A 39 -1.77 -0.50 9.17
CA ILE A 39 -3.22 -0.51 9.42
C ILE A 39 -3.84 -1.82 8.96
N VAL A 40 -3.58 -2.25 7.72
CA VAL A 40 -4.17 -3.49 7.19
C VAL A 40 -3.68 -4.73 7.91
N THR A 41 -2.42 -4.77 8.34
CA THR A 41 -1.93 -5.86 9.19
C THR A 41 -2.69 -5.93 10.51
N LEU A 42 -2.91 -4.78 11.18
CA LEU A 42 -3.68 -4.73 12.42
C LEU A 42 -5.15 -5.15 12.21
N ASP A 43 -5.78 -4.74 11.12
CA ASP A 43 -7.15 -5.13 10.78
C ASP A 43 -7.27 -6.65 10.55
N LEU A 44 -6.26 -7.26 9.91
CA LEU A 44 -6.21 -8.71 9.69
C LEU A 44 -5.97 -9.49 10.99
N GLU A 45 -5.05 -9.02 11.84
CA GLU A 45 -4.68 -9.65 13.10
C GLU A 45 -5.78 -9.53 14.16
N SER A 46 -6.47 -8.39 14.21
CA SER A 46 -7.60 -8.16 15.12
C SER A 46 -8.86 -8.96 14.77
N GLY A 47 -8.90 -9.56 13.57
CA GLY A 47 -10.10 -10.23 13.08
C GLY A 47 -11.27 -9.27 12.83
N HIS A 48 -11.01 -7.97 12.66
CA HIS A 48 -12.02 -6.94 12.43
C HIS A 48 -12.55 -6.96 10.98
N TYR A 49 -12.96 -8.12 10.50
CA TYR A 49 -13.66 -8.30 9.23
C TYR A 49 -14.93 -9.10 9.45
N SER A 50 -16.04 -8.56 8.94
CA SER A 50 -17.37 -9.14 9.12
C SER A 50 -17.62 -10.34 8.21
N LYS A 51 -16.83 -10.48 7.13
CA LYS A 51 -16.99 -11.49 6.08
C LYS A 51 -15.63 -11.92 5.52
N ASP A 52 -15.52 -13.17 5.09
CA ASP A 52 -14.31 -13.69 4.43
C ASP A 52 -13.90 -12.89 3.19
N GLN A 53 -14.88 -12.31 2.48
CA GLN A 53 -14.62 -11.42 1.34
C GLN A 53 -13.88 -10.14 1.73
N GLU A 54 -14.09 -9.61 2.94
CA GLU A 54 -13.38 -8.43 3.43
C GLU A 54 -11.94 -8.79 3.79
N LYS A 55 -11.73 -9.96 4.42
CA LYS A 55 -10.40 -10.52 4.66
C LYS A 55 -9.59 -10.67 3.38
N SER A 56 -10.16 -11.30 2.34
CA SER A 56 -9.44 -11.48 1.06
C SER A 56 -9.11 -10.15 0.38
N LYS A 57 -9.96 -9.12 0.53
CA LYS A 57 -9.66 -7.77 0.02
C LYS A 57 -8.51 -7.12 0.79
N LEU A 58 -8.47 -7.27 2.10
CA LEU A 58 -7.38 -6.78 2.96
C LEU A 58 -6.07 -7.49 2.62
N GLU A 59 -6.07 -8.82 2.49
CA GLU A 59 -4.90 -9.60 2.08
C GLU A 59 -4.38 -9.18 0.70
N LEU A 60 -5.27 -9.01 -0.28
CA LEU A 60 -4.91 -8.54 -1.61
C LEU A 60 -4.32 -7.12 -1.58
N PHE A 61 -4.92 -6.21 -0.83
CA PHE A 61 -4.38 -4.86 -0.66
C PHE A 61 -2.99 -4.90 0.00
N SER A 62 -2.85 -5.69 1.06
CA SER A 62 -1.62 -5.89 1.83
C SER A 62 -0.46 -6.37 0.95
N SER A 63 -0.72 -7.34 0.06
CA SER A 63 0.25 -7.87 -0.90
C SER A 63 0.65 -6.83 -1.96
N ASN A 64 -0.32 -6.08 -2.49
CA ASN A 64 -0.02 -5.03 -3.47
C ASN A 64 0.81 -3.88 -2.87
N VAL A 65 0.56 -3.51 -1.62
CA VAL A 65 1.36 -2.49 -0.92
C VAL A 65 2.80 -2.96 -0.72
N ASP A 66 3.03 -4.23 -0.35
CA ASP A 66 4.39 -4.77 -0.24
C ASP A 66 5.14 -4.75 -1.58
N ASN A 67 4.46 -5.15 -2.66
CA ASN A 67 5.03 -5.10 -4.01
C ASN A 67 5.38 -3.66 -4.43
N LEU A 68 4.50 -2.71 -4.14
CA LEU A 68 4.75 -1.28 -4.38
C LEU A 68 5.96 -0.79 -3.60
N ARG A 69 6.04 -1.08 -2.31
CA ARG A 69 7.15 -0.67 -1.46
C ARG A 69 8.48 -1.26 -1.95
N LYS A 70 8.50 -2.53 -2.34
CA LYS A 70 9.68 -3.18 -2.92
C LYS A 70 10.14 -2.49 -4.20
N LYS A 71 9.22 -2.27 -5.15
CA LYS A 71 9.53 -1.59 -6.43
C LYS A 71 10.09 -0.18 -6.22
N LEU A 72 9.55 0.57 -5.27
CA LEU A 72 9.99 1.92 -4.96
C LEU A 72 11.34 1.94 -4.22
N HIS A 73 11.57 0.97 -3.32
CA HIS A 73 12.84 0.83 -2.61
C HIS A 73 13.99 0.45 -3.55
N ASP A 74 13.74 -0.43 -4.52
CA ASP A 74 14.69 -0.83 -5.56
C ASP A 74 15.09 0.34 -6.52
N GLN A 75 14.53 1.55 -6.35
CA GLN A 75 14.95 2.77 -7.05
C GLN A 75 16.02 3.58 -6.32
N VAL A 76 16.18 3.38 -5.02
CA VAL A 76 17.08 4.18 -4.16
C VAL A 76 18.44 3.48 -3.96
N GLY A 77 18.55 2.20 -4.37
CA GLY A 77 19.78 1.40 -4.36
C GLY A 77 20.62 1.49 -5.63
#